data_AF-A0A5F2HVC7-F1
#
_entry.id   AF-A0A5F2HVC7-F1
#
_cell.length_a   1.000
_cell.length_b   1.000
_cell.length_c   1.000
_cell.angle_alpha   90.00
_cell.angle_beta   90.00
_cell.angle_gamma   90.00
#
_symmetry.space_group_name_H-M   'P 1'
#
loop_
_entity.id
_entity.type
_entity.pdbx_description
1 polymer ?
#
loop_
_entity_poly.entity_id
_entity_poly.type
_entity_poly.pdbx_seq_one_letter_code
_entity_poly.pdbx_strand_id
1 'polypeptide(L)'
;AAERGHHVTLLEAGARLGGQVLVAASASDRKDLIGIVDWRSDELARLGVDIRLNAYADAEVVLAAKPEAVIVATGGIPDLEWLDGAEHCDSVWDVLT
;
A
#
# COMPACT_ATOMS: atom_id res chain seq x y z
N ALA A 1 -14.11 0.69 7.76
CA ALA A 1 -14.05 1.12 9.18
C ALA A 1 -14.56 2.56 9.32
N ALA A 2 -13.98 3.55 8.63
CA ALA A 2 -14.43 4.94 8.68
C ALA A 2 -15.92 5.14 8.28
N GLU A 3 -16.40 4.48 7.22
CA GLU A 3 -17.85 4.49 6.86
C GLU A 3 -18.78 4.02 7.98
N ARG A 4 -18.28 3.21 8.92
CA ARG A 4 -19.03 2.72 10.08
C ARG A 4 -18.87 3.61 11.32
N GLY A 5 -18.20 4.76 11.19
CA GLY A 5 -17.99 5.72 12.28
C GLY A 5 -16.75 5.50 13.14
N HIS A 6 -15.83 4.61 12.77
CA HIS A 6 -14.56 4.47 13.49
C HIS A 6 -13.60 5.62 13.13
N HIS A 7 -12.84 6.11 14.11
CA HIS A 7 -11.68 6.96 13.82
C HIS A 7 -10.56 6.09 13.23
N VAL A 8 -10.09 6.42 12.04
CA VAL A 8 -9.08 5.63 11.32
C VAL A 8 -7.88 6.52 11.02
N THR A 9 -6.70 6.01 11.39
CA THR A 9 -5.41 6.52 10.92
C THR A 9 -4.81 5.48 9.97
N LEU A 10 -4.40 5.91 8.78
CA LEU A 10 -3.69 5.11 7.79
C LEU A 10 -2.24 5.56 7.73
N LEU A 11 -1.32 4.64 8.00
CA LEU A 11 0.12 4.86 7.86
C LEU A 11 0.60 4.19 6.57
N GLU A 12 1.26 4.95 5.71
CA GLU A 12 1.85 4.48 4.45
C GLU A 12 3.33 4.87 4.42
N ALA A 13 4.19 3.89 4.16
CA ALA A 13 5.64 4.09 4.16
C ALA A 13 6.10 4.94 2.97
N GLY A 14 5.43 4.84 1.82
CA GLY A 14 5.73 5.60 0.62
C GLY A 14 5.13 7.01 0.60
N ALA A 15 5.51 7.78 -0.42
CA ALA A 15 5.03 9.14 -0.63
C ALA A 15 3.63 9.23 -1.25
N ARG A 16 2.99 8.09 -1.59
CA ARG A 16 1.68 8.01 -2.24
C ARG A 16 0.93 6.75 -1.81
N LEU A 17 -0.40 6.83 -1.77
CA LEU A 17 -1.27 5.66 -1.61
C LEU A 17 -1.27 4.80 -2.87
N GLY A 18 -1.55 3.50 -2.71
CA GLY A 18 -1.89 2.58 -3.80
C GLY A 18 -1.04 1.32 -3.88
N GLY A 19 0.14 1.30 -3.26
CA GLY A 19 1.00 0.12 -3.20
C GLY A 19 1.21 -0.53 -4.58
N GLN A 20 1.04 -1.85 -4.66
CA GLN A 20 1.24 -2.62 -5.89
C GLN A 20 0.30 -2.25 -7.04
N VAL A 21 -0.83 -1.59 -6.79
CA VAL A 21 -1.71 -1.11 -7.87
C VAL A 21 -1.03 -0.01 -8.69
N LEU A 22 -0.18 0.82 -8.05
CA LEU A 22 0.62 1.81 -8.76
C LEU A 22 1.62 1.15 -9.72
N VAL A 23 2.27 0.06 -9.27
CA VAL A 23 3.18 -0.74 -10.11
C VAL A 23 2.41 -1.37 -11.27
N ALA A 24 1.24 -1.97 -11.00
CA ALA A 24 0.41 -2.58 -12.04
C ALA A 24 -0.06 -1.56 -13.09
N ALA A 25 -0.41 -0.34 -12.66
CA ALA A 25 -0.88 0.76 -13.49
C ALA A 25 0.24 1.43 -14.32
N SER A 26 1.52 1.21 -14.00
CA SER A 26 2.64 1.74 -14.81
C SER A 26 2.74 1.05 -16.18
N ALA A 27 2.25 -0.20 -16.29
CA ALA A 27 2.17 -0.92 -17.55
C ALA A 27 1.18 -0.24 -18.51
N SER A 28 1.59 -0.06 -19.78
CA SER A 28 0.85 0.73 -20.77
C SER A 28 -0.61 0.29 -20.94
N ASP A 29 -0.85 -1.01 -20.89
CA ASP A 29 -2.12 -1.63 -21.18
C ASP A 29 -3.00 -1.76 -19.93
N ARG A 30 -2.52 -1.25 -18.78
CA ARG A 30 -3.20 -1.32 -17.48
C ARG A 30 -3.32 0.04 -16.78
N LYS A 31 -3.09 1.13 -17.51
CA LYS A 31 -3.17 2.51 -16.96
C LYS A 31 -4.47 2.79 -16.23
N ASP A 32 -5.58 2.22 -16.69
CA ASP A 32 -6.91 2.40 -16.10
C ASP A 32 -7.01 1.89 -14.65
N LEU A 33 -6.10 1.02 -14.21
CA LEU A 33 -6.04 0.58 -12.81
C LEU A 33 -5.77 1.72 -11.83
N ILE A 34 -5.21 2.84 -12.29
CA ILE A 34 -5.01 4.03 -11.43
C ILE A 34 -6.31 4.53 -10.83
N GLY A 35 -7.44 4.34 -11.54
CA GLY A 35 -8.77 4.74 -11.05
C GLY A 35 -9.16 4.06 -9.73
N ILE A 36 -8.62 2.87 -9.42
CA ILE A 36 -8.82 2.22 -8.11
C ILE A 36 -8.18 3.06 -7.00
N VAL A 37 -6.95 3.53 -7.23
CA VAL A 37 -6.19 4.31 -6.25
C VAL A 37 -6.82 5.69 -6.07
N ASP A 38 -7.14 6.36 -7.17
CA ASP A 38 -7.72 7.70 -7.15
C ASP A 38 -9.06 7.69 -6.42
N TRP A 39 -9.98 6.80 -6.81
CA TRP A 39 -11.30 6.71 -6.17
C TRP A 39 -11.21 6.33 -4.69
N ARG A 40 -10.32 5.40 -4.30
CA ARG A 40 -10.14 5.05 -2.89
C ARG A 40 -9.53 6.20 -2.09
N SER A 41 -8.59 6.95 -2.66
CA SER A 41 -7.98 8.10 -2.00
C SER A 41 -9.02 9.19 -1.74
N ASP A 42 -9.88 9.47 -2.73
CA ASP A 42 -10.98 10.42 -2.61
C ASP A 42 -11.99 9.98 -1.56
N GLU A 43 -12.34 8.69 -1.51
CA GLU A 43 -13.24 8.16 -0.47
C GLU A 43 -12.65 8.27 0.93
N LEU A 44 -11.35 7.98 1.11
CA LEU A 44 -10.69 8.14 2.40
C LEU A 44 -10.69 9.61 2.85
N ALA A 45 -10.44 10.54 1.93
CA ALA A 45 -10.52 11.97 2.19
C ALA A 45 -11.95 12.41 2.57
N ARG A 46 -12.97 11.94 1.82
CA ARG A 46 -14.39 12.21 2.11
C ARG A 46 -14.81 11.71 3.48
N LEU A 47 -14.26 10.57 3.90
CA LEU A 47 -14.55 9.94 5.19
C LEU A 47 -13.72 10.53 6.35
N GLY A 48 -12.81 11.47 6.07
CA GLY A 48 -11.98 12.11 7.09
C GLY A 48 -10.95 11.18 7.74
N VAL A 49 -10.43 10.20 6.98
CA VAL A 49 -9.34 9.34 7.46
C VAL A 49 -8.06 10.15 7.61
N ASP A 50 -7.37 10.02 8.75
CA ASP A 50 -6.04 10.61 8.97
C ASP A 50 -4.99 9.80 8.21
N ILE A 51 -4.59 10.30 7.03
CA ILE A 51 -3.60 9.64 6.16
C ILE A 51 -2.23 10.26 6.42
N ARG A 52 -1.25 9.41 6.78
CA ARG A 52 0.14 9.80 6.99
C ARG A 52 1.03 9.06 5.99
N LEU A 53 1.51 9.80 4.99
CA LEU A 53 2.46 9.33 3.98
C LEU A 53 3.89 9.50 4.50
N ASN A 54 4.84 8.76 3.91
CA ASN A 54 6.23 8.70 4.38
C ASN A 54 6.34 8.30 5.88
N ALA A 55 5.41 7.48 6.35
CA ALA A 55 5.29 7.06 7.73
C ALA A 55 5.41 5.53 7.81
N TYR A 56 6.63 5.04 8.00
CA TYR A 56 6.86 3.61 8.23
C TYR A 56 6.30 3.20 9.60
N ALA A 57 5.41 2.20 9.60
CA ALA A 57 4.74 1.71 10.79
C ALA A 57 5.51 0.53 11.41
N ASP A 58 6.48 0.83 12.27
CA ASP A 58 7.08 -0.19 13.13
C ASP A 58 6.23 -0.45 14.38
N ALA A 59 6.64 -1.45 15.17
CA ALA A 59 5.93 -1.83 16.39
C ALA A 59 5.85 -0.69 17.42
N GLU A 60 6.90 0.14 17.55
CA GLU A 60 6.92 1.23 18.51
C GLU A 60 5.93 2.33 18.12
N VAL A 61 5.91 2.72 16.84
CA VAL A 61 4.97 3.70 16.27
C VAL A 61 3.52 3.24 16.48
N VAL A 62 3.23 1.97 16.18
CA VAL A 62 1.88 1.42 16.33
C VAL A 62 1.45 1.38 17.80
N LEU A 63 2.32 0.91 18.70
CA LEU A 63 2.01 0.81 20.13
C LEU A 63 1.85 2.20 20.77
N ALA A 64 2.65 3.19 20.36
CA ALA A 64 2.55 4.56 20.84
C ALA A 64 1.21 5.22 20.48
N ALA A 65 0.61 4.84 19.34
CA ALA A 65 -0.70 5.32 18.91
C ALA A 65 -1.87 4.75 19.74
N LYS A 66 -1.64 3.70 20.54
CA LYS A 66 -2.63 3.02 21.40
C LYS A 66 -3.96 2.70 20.69
N PRO A 67 -3.94 2.05 19.51
CA PRO A 67 -5.16 1.72 18.79
C PRO A 67 -5.94 0.61 19.50
N GLU A 68 -7.27 0.61 19.37
CA GLU A 68 -8.14 -0.48 19.82
C GLU A 68 -8.02 -1.72 18.92
N ALA A 69 -7.68 -1.52 17.65
CA ALA A 69 -7.47 -2.57 16.68
C ALA A 69 -6.42 -2.14 15.64
N VAL A 70 -5.62 -3.10 15.18
CA VAL A 70 -4.61 -2.91 14.13
C VAL A 70 -4.95 -3.80 12.94
N ILE A 71 -4.92 -3.23 11.74
CA ILE A 71 -5.02 -3.97 10.48
C ILE A 71 -3.68 -3.86 9.77
N VAL A 72 -3.00 -4.99 9.60
CA VAL A 72 -1.73 -5.06 8.88
C VAL A 72 -2.03 -5.32 7.40
N ALA A 73 -1.66 -4.37 6.55
CA ALA A 73 -1.89 -4.41 5.10
C ALA A 73 -0.62 -3.99 4.32
N THR A 74 0.54 -4.48 4.76
CA THR A 74 1.88 -4.04 4.29
C THR A 74 2.29 -4.60 2.92
N GLY A 75 1.38 -5.29 2.23
CA GLY A 75 1.66 -5.90 0.93
C GLY A 75 2.67 -7.05 1.03
N GLY A 76 3.42 -7.25 -0.05
CA GLY A 76 4.46 -8.26 -0.17
C GLY A 76 5.53 -7.83 -1.17
N ILE A 77 6.64 -8.55 -1.18
CA ILE A 77 7.76 -8.38 -2.11
C ILE A 77 7.91 -9.66 -2.95
N PRO A 78 8.45 -9.57 -4.18
CA PRO A 78 8.78 -10.76 -4.96
C PRO A 78 9.72 -11.68 -4.18
N ASP A 79 9.42 -12.98 -4.20
CA ASP A 79 10.26 -14.02 -3.62
C ASP A 79 10.66 -15.01 -4.71
N LEU A 80 11.95 -14.97 -5.06
CA LEU A 80 12.59 -15.86 -6.03
C LEU A 80 13.59 -16.81 -5.37
N GLU A 81 13.79 -16.74 -4.04
CA GLU A 81 14.87 -17.47 -3.36
C GLU A 81 14.69 -19.00 -3.43
N TRP A 82 13.46 -19.46 -3.65
CA TRP A 82 13.13 -20.87 -3.76
C TRP A 82 13.39 -21.47 -5.15
N LEU A 83 13.74 -20.65 -6.15
CA LEU A 83 13.87 -21.08 -7.55
C LEU A 83 15.36 -21.26 -7.93
N ASP A 84 15.75 -22.49 -8.24
CA ASP A 84 17.06 -22.77 -8.86
C ASP A 84 17.13 -22.07 -10.23
N GLY A 85 18.16 -21.23 -10.43
CA GLY A 85 18.30 -20.39 -11.64
C GLY A 85 17.61 -19.03 -11.56
N ALA A 86 17.20 -18.59 -10.36
CA ALA A 86 16.58 -17.28 -10.13
C ALA A 86 17.42 -16.09 -10.64
N GLU A 87 18.74 -16.22 -10.75
CA GLU A 87 19.63 -15.21 -11.32
C GLU A 87 19.35 -14.89 -12.81
N HIS A 88 18.55 -15.72 -13.48
CA HIS A 88 18.13 -15.53 -14.86
C HIS A 88 16.67 -15.04 -14.98
N CYS A 89 16.01 -14.76 -13.86
CA CYS A 89 14.62 -14.35 -13.81
C CYS A 89 14.51 -12.88 -13.42
N ASP A 90 13.63 -12.15 -14.12
CA ASP A 90 13.19 -10.81 -13.71
C ASP A 90 11.83 -10.93 -13.00
N SER A 91 11.68 -10.25 -11.87
CA SER A 91 10.39 -10.07 -11.23
C SER A 91 9.58 -8.97 -11.90
N VAL A 92 8.29 -8.88 -11.56
CA VAL A 92 7.44 -7.77 -12.01
C VAL A 92 8.02 -6.42 -11.58
N TRP A 93 8.70 -6.36 -10.43
CA TRP A 93 9.29 -5.13 -9.93
C TRP A 93 10.50 -4.72 -10.78
N ASP A 94 11.39 -5.65 -11.14
CA ASP A 94 12.56 -5.37 -11.99
C ASP A 94 12.18 -4.75 -13.34
N VAL A 95 10.97 -5.02 -13.81
CA VAL A 95 10.45 -4.53 -15.10
C VAL A 95 9.63 -3.24 -14.96
N LEU A 96 8.91 -3.03 -13.85
CA LEU A 96 7.86 -2.00 -13.76
C LEU A 96 8.12 -0.89 -12.73
N THR A 97 9.16 -1.00 -11.89
CA THR A 97 9.54 0.01 -10.89
C THR A 97 10.95 0.52 -11.11
#